data_AF-A0A1E1VA93-F1
#
_entry.id   AF-A0A1E1VA93-F1
#
_cell.length_a   1.000
_cell.length_b   1.000
_cell.length_c   1.000
_cell.angle_alpha   90.00
_cell.angle_beta   90.00
_cell.angle_gamma   90.00
#
_symmetry.space_group_name_H-M   'P 1'
#
loop_
_entity.id
_entity.type
_entity.pdbx_description
1 polymer ?
#
loop_
_entity_poly.entity_id
_entity_poly.type
_entity_poly.pdbx_seq_one_letter_code
_entity_poly.pdbx_strand_id
1 'polypeptide(L)'
;MDAFTMVIVACISGEATCTAARISELGFTTVQACEARIEDIARSMTVEFGKRPEFKGRQVTYDVSCMDREQLWQKLGVTQAET
;
A
#
# COMPACT_ATOMS: atom_id res chain seq x y z
N MET A 1 8.03 14.02 14.75
CA MET A 1 8.23 12.62 14.31
C MET A 1 7.66 12.54 12.91
N ASP A 2 8.48 12.24 11.90
CA ASP A 2 8.00 12.04 10.55
C ASP A 2 7.19 10.74 10.52
N ALA A 3 5.91 10.84 10.15
CA ALA A 3 5.04 9.67 10.00
C ALA A 3 5.47 8.91 8.74
N PHE A 4 5.74 7.61 8.88
CA PHE A 4 5.93 6.72 7.75
C PHE A 4 4.59 6.57 7.02
N THR A 5 4.65 6.48 5.71
CA THR A 5 3.51 6.16 4.86
C THR A 5 3.70 4.76 4.31
N MET A 6 2.65 3.95 4.44
CA MET A 6 2.59 2.65 3.81
C MET A 6 1.95 2.79 2.44
N VAL A 7 2.61 2.26 1.42
CA VAL A 7 2.02 2.09 0.09
C VAL A 7 1.89 0.59 -0.15
N ILE A 8 0.65 0.14 -0.38
CA ILE A 8 0.34 -1.25 -0.71
C ILE A 8 -0.16 -1.29 -2.15
N VAL A 9 0.51 -2.04 -3.01
CA VAL A 9 0.07 -2.32 -4.37
C VAL A 9 -0.42 -3.76 -4.41
N ALA A 10 -1.70 -3.93 -4.69
CA ALA A 10 -2.34 -5.23 -4.86
C ALA A 10 -2.52 -5.51 -6.36
N CYS A 11 -1.86 -6.56 -6.87
CA CYS A 11 -2.01 -7.02 -8.24
C CYS A 11 -2.85 -8.31 -8.24
N ILE A 12 -3.95 -8.33 -8.99
CA ILE A 12 -4.79 -9.52 -9.14
C ILE A 12 -4.39 -10.23 -10.42
N SER A 13 -4.14 -11.54 -10.35
CA SER A 13 -3.69 -12.34 -11.49
C SER A 13 -4.68 -12.24 -12.65
N GLY A 14 -4.21 -11.77 -13.81
CA GLY A 14 -5.00 -11.55 -15.03
C GLY A 14 -5.61 -10.14 -15.17
N GLU A 15 -5.42 -9.25 -14.19
CA GLU A 15 -5.79 -7.83 -14.34
C GLU A 15 -4.67 -7.08 -15.04
N ALA A 16 -5.03 -6.19 -15.97
CA ALA A 16 -4.05 -5.36 -16.68
C ALA A 16 -3.43 -4.29 -15.76
N THR A 17 -4.09 -3.97 -14.65
CA THR A 17 -3.69 -2.90 -13.74
C THR A 17 -3.70 -3.37 -12.29
N CYS A 18 -2.64 -3.07 -11.57
CA CYS A 18 -2.60 -3.28 -10.12
C CYS A 18 -3.34 -2.14 -9.41
N THR A 19 -4.06 -2.47 -8.34
CA THR A 19 -4.73 -1.48 -7.50
C THR A 19 -3.76 -1.04 -6.40
N ALA A 20 -3.41 0.24 -6.36
CA ALA A 20 -2.60 0.82 -5.29
C ALA A 20 -3.49 1.47 -4.23
N ALA A 21 -3.26 1.12 -2.96
CA ALA A 21 -3.81 1.79 -1.80
C ALA A 21 -2.69 2.51 -1.05
N ARG A 22 -2.84 3.82 -0.86
CA ARG A 22 -1.93 4.62 -0.05
C ARG A 22 -2.52 4.79 1.34
N ILE A 23 -1.78 4.39 2.36
CA ILE A 23 -2.20 4.44 3.76
C ILE A 23 -1.19 5.27 4.54
N SER A 24 -1.59 6.50 4.86
CA SER A 24 -0.84 7.37 5.77
C SER A 24 -1.49 7.31 7.14
N GLU A 25 -0.95 6.47 8.03
CA GLU A 25 -1.42 6.36 9.41
C GLU A 25 -0.42 7.07 10.35
N LEU A 26 -0.92 7.95 11.21
CA LEU A 26 -0.10 8.70 12.18
C LEU A 26 0.60 7.79 13.21
N GLY A 27 0.16 6.53 13.33
CA GLY A 27 0.76 5.51 14.19
C GLY A 27 2.00 4.83 13.61
N PHE A 28 2.32 5.05 12.33
CA PHE A 28 3.55 4.54 11.72
C PHE A 28 4.73 5.42 12.11
N THR A 29 5.19 5.30 13.35
CA THR A 29 6.35 6.06 13.86
C THR A 29 7.67 5.34 13.62
N THR A 30 7.64 4.07 13.21
CA THR A 30 8.83 3.26 12.84
C THR A 30 8.49 2.33 11.68
N VAL A 31 9.54 1.86 10.96
CA VAL A 31 9.39 0.85 9.90
C VAL A 31 8.77 -0.44 10.46
N GLN A 32 9.16 -0.89 11.64
CA GLN A 32 8.59 -2.11 12.24
C GLN A 32 7.09 -1.95 12.56
N ALA A 33 6.66 -0.78 13.01
CA ALA A 33 5.25 -0.51 13.27
C ALA A 33 4.42 -0.49 11.98
N CYS A 34 5.02 0.00 10.89
CA CYS A 34 4.45 -0.08 9.55
C CYS A 34 4.38 -1.54 9.08
N GLU A 35 5.48 -2.29 9.12
CA GLU A 35 5.52 -3.70 8.70
C GLU A 35 4.53 -4.59 9.46
N ALA A 36 4.37 -4.36 10.77
CA ALA A 36 3.43 -5.09 11.60
C ALA A 36 1.95 -4.94 11.15
N ARG A 37 1.59 -3.84 10.49
CA ARG A 37 0.23 -3.62 9.96
C ARG A 37 0.03 -4.17 8.56
N ILE A 38 1.09 -4.54 7.85
CA ILE A 38 1.00 -5.02 6.47
C ILE A 38 0.07 -6.23 6.37
N GLU A 39 0.24 -7.20 7.26
CA GLU A 39 -0.53 -8.44 7.20
C GLU A 39 -2.03 -8.19 7.44
N ASP A 40 -2.37 -7.38 8.44
CA ASP A 40 -3.77 -7.00 8.73
C ASP A 40 -4.43 -6.30 7.54
N ILE A 41 -3.72 -5.36 6.92
CA ILE A 41 -4.24 -4.61 5.78
C ILE A 41 -4.35 -5.52 4.55
N ALA A 42 -3.32 -6.30 4.24
CA ALA A 42 -3.34 -7.24 3.11
C ALA A 42 -4.46 -8.27 3.26
N ARG A 43 -4.72 -8.76 4.48
CA ARG A 43 -5.83 -9.65 4.79
C ARG A 43 -7.17 -8.96 4.54
N SER A 44 -7.34 -7.73 5.03
CA SER A 44 -8.55 -6.93 4.81
C SER A 44 -8.81 -6.69 3.32
N MET A 45 -7.79 -6.27 2.57
CA MET A 45 -7.87 -6.09 1.12
C MET A 45 -8.21 -7.38 0.38
N THR A 46 -7.61 -8.51 0.78
CA THR A 46 -7.92 -9.82 0.18
C THR A 46 -9.39 -10.18 0.37
N VAL A 47 -9.93 -9.94 1.56
CA VAL A 47 -11.35 -10.17 1.85
C VAL A 47 -12.23 -9.26 0.98
N GLU A 48 -11.89 -7.98 0.85
CA GLU A 48 -12.61 -7.04 -0.02
C GLU A 48 -12.57 -7.44 -1.50
N PHE A 49 -11.42 -7.89 -2.01
CA PHE A 49 -11.32 -8.44 -3.36
C PHE A 49 -12.13 -9.73 -3.52
N GLY A 50 -12.10 -10.61 -2.51
CA GLY A 50 -12.87 -11.85 -2.51
C GLY A 50 -14.39 -11.66 -2.50
N LYS A 51 -14.88 -10.51 -2.02
CA LYS A 51 -16.30 -10.13 -2.12
C LYS A 51 -16.70 -9.78 -3.56
N ARG A 52 -15.75 -9.41 -4.42
CA ARG A 52 -16.02 -9.09 -5.82
C ARG A 52 -16.06 -10.37 -6.65
N PRO A 53 -17.18 -10.70 -7.30
CA PRO A 53 -17.32 -11.95 -8.04
C PRO A 53 -16.34 -12.06 -9.22
N GLU A 54 -15.95 -10.93 -9.81
CA GLU A 54 -14.96 -10.81 -10.89
C GLU A 54 -13.53 -11.24 -10.48
N PHE A 55 -13.25 -11.27 -9.18
CA PHE A 55 -11.95 -11.64 -8.62
C PHE A 55 -11.95 -13.00 -7.89
N LYS A 56 -13.08 -13.70 -7.87
CA LYS A 56 -13.22 -14.97 -7.16
C LYS A 56 -12.29 -16.04 -7.73
N GLY A 57 -11.49 -16.66 -6.84
CA GLY A 57 -10.54 -17.72 -7.21
C GLY A 57 -9.26 -17.22 -7.89
N ARG A 58 -9.07 -15.90 -8.01
CA ARG A 58 -7.84 -15.31 -8.54
C ARG A 58 -6.84 -15.10 -7.43
N GLN A 59 -5.57 -15.30 -7.76
CA GLN A 59 -4.47 -15.01 -6.84
C GLN A 59 -4.27 -13.51 -6.76
N VAL A 60 -4.12 -12.98 -5.55
CA VAL A 60 -3.73 -11.58 -5.30
C VAL A 60 -2.31 -11.57 -4.77
N THR A 61 -1.45 -10.78 -5.38
CA THR A 61 -0.08 -10.50 -4.91
C THR A 61 -0.02 -9.08 -4.35
N TYR A 62 0.74 -8.92 -3.27
CA TYR A 62 0.91 -7.63 -2.60
C TYR A 62 2.38 -7.23 -2.64
N ASP A 63 2.65 -6.04 -3.17
CA ASP A 63 3.92 -5.35 -2.99
C ASP A 63 3.71 -4.23 -1.98
N VAL A 64 4.50 -4.21 -0.91
CA VAL A 64 4.31 -3.25 0.17
C VAL A 64 5.62 -2.54 0.47
N SER A 65 5.54 -1.21 0.44
CA SER A 65 6.66 -0.33 0.75
C SER A 65 6.27 0.58 1.91
N CYS A 66 6.98 0.44 3.03
CA CYS A 66 6.95 1.40 4.13
C CYS A 66 8.02 2.47 3.86
N MET A 67 7.59 3.70 3.66
CA MET A 67 8.50 4.80 3.29
C MET A 67 8.29 5.98 4.22
N ASP A 68 9.35 6.64 4.64
CA ASP A 68 9.21 7.95 5.26
C ASP A 68 8.77 9.00 4.22
N ARG A 69 8.45 10.20 4.70
CA ARG A 69 7.96 11.30 3.87
C ARG A 69 8.95 11.68 2.76
N GLU A 70 10.26 11.69 3.03
CA GLU A 70 11.27 12.03 2.03
C GLU A 70 11.38 10.97 0.95
N GLN A 71 11.42 9.70 1.33
CA GLN A 71 11.45 8.57 0.41
C GLN A 71 10.19 8.50 -0.47
N LEU A 72 9.03 8.80 0.11
CA LEU A 72 7.78 8.85 -0.64
C LEU A 72 7.75 10.00 -1.66
N TRP A 73 8.30 11.16 -1.30
CA TRP A 73 8.44 12.30 -2.21
C TRP A 73 9.40 11.99 -3.37
N GLN A 74 10.53 11.33 -3.08
CA GLN A 74 11.47 10.94 -4.13
C GLN A 74 10.93 9.84 -5.06
N LYS A 75 10.25 8.82 -4.52
CA LYS A 75 9.78 7.68 -5.33
C LYS A 75 8.55 8.01 -6.18
N LEU A 76 7.68 8.91 -5.72
CA LEU A 76 6.49 9.34 -6.45
C LEU A 76 6.76 10.53 -7.40
N GLY A 77 7.99 11.05 -7.43
CA GLY A 77 8.36 12.16 -8.30
C GLY A 77 7.63 13.48 -7.97
N VAL A 78 7.10 13.61 -6.76
CA VAL A 78 6.50 14.86 -6.29
C VAL A 78 7.63 15.71 -5.71
N THR A 79 8.47 16.25 -6.60
CA THR A 79 9.18 17.49 -6.32
C THR A 79 8.11 18.53 -5.98
N GLN A 80 8.34 19.36 -4.97
CA GLN A 80 7.52 20.55 -4.74
C GLN A 80 7.26 21.20 -6.11
N ALA A 81 5.99 21.38 -6.46
CA ALA A 81 5.66 22.55 -7.24
C ALA A 81 6.05 23.72 -6.32
N GLU A 82 7.30 24.18 -6.42
CA GLU A 82 7.68 25.49 -5.95
C GLU A 82 6.86 26.48 -6.79
N THR A 83 5.70 26.88 -6.30
CA THR A 83 5.16 28.25 -6.35
C THR A 83 3.86 28.39 -5.58
#